data_AF-A0A2N0H8E1-F1
#
_entry.id   AF-A0A2N0H8E1-F1
#
_cell.length_a   1.000
_cell.length_b   1.000
_cell.length_c   1.000
_cell.angle_alpha   90.00
_cell.angle_beta   90.00
_cell.angle_gamma   90.00
#
_symmetry.space_group_name_H-M   'P 1'
#
loop_
_entity.id
_entity.type
_entity.pdbx_description
1 polymer ?
#
loop_
_entity_poly.entity_id
_entity_poly.type
_entity_poly.pdbx_seq_one_letter_code
_entity_poly.pdbx_strand_id
1 'polypeptide(L)'
;MNKKTKKWLIIISCLVSLIFAFFNLNKIIKIIDFTSINVQTENGIDAEKVKIYQSFYSINRKNDSELFENKHAKLVFEGNDNGKIKTEYGENCFLVIYENKYYFQFTQICTNDNDYKKYNLKLSKNKNNRILLNADIEPGMKFEREMNLISESKNLRCNGVINEDNGIFNGIELRKNSE
;
A
#
# COMPACT_ATOMS: atom_id res chain seq x y z
N MET A 1 -5.04 -4.00 -51.13
CA MET A 1 -5.43 -4.67 -49.87
C MET A 1 -6.65 -5.56 -50.09
N ASN A 2 -6.55 -6.87 -49.84
CA ASN A 2 -7.63 -7.85 -50.09
C ASN A 2 -8.86 -7.57 -49.21
N LYS A 3 -10.08 -7.85 -49.71
CA LYS A 3 -11.35 -7.80 -48.94
C LYS A 3 -11.25 -8.52 -47.59
N LYS A 4 -10.57 -9.67 -47.52
CA LYS A 4 -10.35 -10.42 -46.27
C LYS A 4 -9.52 -9.61 -45.25
N THR A 5 -8.46 -8.94 -45.71
CA THR A 5 -7.63 -8.06 -44.87
C THR A 5 -8.40 -6.84 -44.38
N LYS A 6 -9.22 -6.21 -45.25
CA LYS A 6 -10.10 -5.09 -44.86
C LYS A 6 -11.09 -5.50 -43.76
N LYS A 7 -11.73 -6.66 -43.89
CA LYS A 7 -12.66 -7.19 -42.88
C LYS A 7 -11.97 -7.42 -41.53
N TRP A 8 -10.78 -8.02 -41.54
CA TRP A 8 -9.99 -8.23 -40.32
C TRP A 8 -9.55 -6.91 -39.67
N LEU A 9 -9.12 -5.93 -40.45
CA LEU A 9 -8.76 -4.61 -39.92
C LEU A 9 -9.94 -3.91 -39.24
N ILE A 10 -11.15 -4.00 -39.82
CA ILE A 10 -12.37 -3.44 -39.21
C ILE A 10 -12.67 -4.16 -37.89
N ILE A 11 -12.60 -5.49 -37.85
CA ILE A 11 -12.85 -6.28 -36.63
C ILE A 11 -11.85 -5.90 -35.53
N ILE A 12 -10.55 -5.83 -35.87
CA ILE A 12 -9.50 -5.44 -34.93
C ILE A 12 -9.72 -4.01 -34.44
N SER A 13 -10.04 -3.07 -35.33
CA SER A 13 -10.33 -1.69 -34.95
C SER A 13 -11.50 -1.60 -33.98
N CYS A 14 -12.60 -2.32 -34.25
CA CYS A 14 -13.75 -2.35 -33.34
C CYS A 14 -13.39 -2.96 -31.98
N LEU A 15 -12.60 -4.04 -31.96
CA LEU A 15 -12.10 -4.67 -30.73
C LEU A 15 -11.25 -3.70 -29.91
N VAL A 16 -10.32 -2.99 -30.54
CA VAL A 16 -9.49 -1.98 -29.87
C VAL A 16 -10.34 -0.84 -29.30
N SER A 17 -11.33 -0.35 -30.06
CA SER A 17 -12.26 0.67 -29.57
C SER A 17 -13.09 0.19 -28.37
N LEU A 18 -13.57 -1.06 -28.37
CA LEU A 18 -14.32 -1.64 -27.26
C LEU A 18 -13.46 -1.78 -26.00
N ILE A 19 -12.21 -2.21 -26.15
CA ILE A 19 -11.25 -2.29 -25.03
C ILE A 19 -11.00 -0.90 -24.44
N PHE A 20 -10.79 0.11 -25.30
CA PHE A 20 -10.58 1.48 -24.83
C PHE A 20 -11.81 2.06 -24.13
N ALA A 21 -13.01 1.82 -24.68
CA ALA A 21 -14.27 2.21 -24.06
C ALA A 21 -14.45 1.52 -22.69
N PHE A 22 -14.12 0.23 -22.58
CA PHE A 22 -14.15 -0.49 -21.32
C PHE A 22 -13.23 0.14 -20.27
N PHE A 23 -11.97 0.44 -20.61
CA PHE A 23 -11.05 1.07 -19.65
C PHE A 23 -11.52 2.46 -19.20
N ASN A 24 -12.12 3.26 -20.09
CA ASN A 24 -12.68 4.56 -19.72
C ASN A 24 -13.94 4.44 -18.85
N LEU A 25 -14.83 3.51 -19.17
CA LEU A 25 -16.00 3.21 -18.33
C LEU A 25 -15.57 2.71 -16.94
N ASN A 26 -14.53 1.87 -16.89
CA ASN A 26 -14.01 1.36 -15.63
C ASN A 26 -13.44 2.49 -14.75
N LYS A 27 -12.84 3.54 -15.33
CA LYS A 27 -12.39 4.72 -14.57
C LYS A 27 -13.53 5.53 -13.94
N ILE A 28 -14.76 5.40 -14.44
CA ILE A 28 -15.91 6.17 -13.93
C ILE A 28 -16.73 5.33 -12.94
N ILE A 29 -16.93 4.05 -13.26
CA ILE A 29 -17.90 3.18 -12.57
C ILE A 29 -17.20 2.14 -11.69
N LYS A 30 -15.88 1.96 -11.78
CA LYS A 30 -15.09 0.96 -11.03
C LYS A 30 -15.68 -0.46 -11.12
N ILE A 31 -15.97 -0.92 -12.34
CA ILE A 31 -16.45 -2.28 -12.63
C ILE A 31 -15.44 -3.34 -12.14
N ILE A 32 -14.14 -3.05 -12.28
CA ILE A 32 -13.01 -3.86 -11.82
C ILE A 32 -12.06 -2.97 -11.02
N ASP A 33 -11.74 -3.40 -9.80
CA ASP A 33 -10.69 -2.76 -9.00
C ASP A 33 -9.31 -3.25 -9.45
N PHE A 34 -8.51 -2.32 -9.98
CA PHE A 34 -7.11 -2.56 -10.37
C PHE A 34 -6.12 -2.16 -9.27
N THR A 35 -6.60 -1.84 -8.07
CA THR A 35 -5.74 -1.54 -6.94
C THR A 35 -5.05 -2.81 -6.46
N SER A 36 -3.73 -2.73 -6.29
CA SER A 36 -2.90 -3.90 -5.99
C SER A 36 -1.81 -3.57 -4.99
N ILE A 37 -1.47 -4.54 -4.15
CA ILE A 37 -0.28 -4.50 -3.31
C ILE A 37 0.70 -5.58 -3.79
N ASN A 38 1.88 -5.12 -4.19
CA ASN A 38 3.00 -5.96 -4.62
C ASN A 38 4.10 -5.84 -3.57
N VAL A 39 4.58 -6.98 -3.08
CA VAL A 39 5.64 -7.01 -2.08
C VAL A 39 6.86 -7.70 -2.66
N GLN A 40 8.02 -7.10 -2.46
CA GLN A 40 9.32 -7.65 -2.82
C GLN A 40 10.21 -7.71 -1.59
N THR A 41 11.12 -8.68 -1.57
CA THR A 41 12.09 -8.82 -0.48
C THR A 41 13.51 -8.97 -1.04
N GLU A 42 14.49 -8.41 -0.33
CA GLU A 42 15.90 -8.49 -0.70
C GLU A 42 16.78 -8.68 0.54
N ASN A 43 18.07 -8.99 0.31
CA ASN A 43 19.09 -9.07 1.36
C ASN A 43 18.73 -10.02 2.52
N GLY A 44 18.19 -11.20 2.18
CA GLY A 44 17.86 -12.24 3.15
C GLY A 44 16.67 -11.92 4.04
N ILE A 45 15.72 -11.14 3.53
CA ILE A 45 14.36 -11.01 4.07
C ILE A 45 13.50 -12.14 3.48
N ASP A 46 12.84 -12.88 4.35
CA ASP A 46 11.93 -13.96 3.97
C ASP A 46 10.53 -13.41 3.67
N ALA A 47 10.08 -13.51 2.42
CA ALA A 47 8.79 -13.00 2.01
C ALA A 47 7.63 -13.68 2.76
N GLU A 48 7.75 -14.98 3.08
CA GLU A 48 6.74 -15.77 3.82
C GLU A 48 6.41 -15.20 5.21
N LYS A 49 7.28 -14.34 5.74
CA LYS A 49 7.13 -13.72 7.05
C LYS A 49 6.60 -12.30 7.01
N VAL A 50 6.26 -11.79 5.82
CA VAL A 50 5.65 -10.47 5.64
C VAL A 50 4.13 -10.60 5.70
N LYS A 51 3.51 -9.74 6.53
CA LYS A 51 2.06 -9.59 6.61
C LYS A 51 1.70 -8.14 6.49
N ILE A 52 0.64 -7.84 5.74
CA ILE A 52 0.15 -6.46 5.61
C ILE A 52 -1.33 -6.45 5.96
N TYR A 53 -1.67 -5.57 6.88
CA TYR A 53 -3.04 -5.33 7.30
C TYR A 53 -3.51 -3.96 6.81
N GLN A 54 -4.72 -3.89 6.30
CA GLN A 54 -5.43 -2.65 6.00
C GLN A 54 -6.49 -2.42 7.08
N SER A 55 -6.53 -1.23 7.66
CA SER A 55 -7.52 -0.86 8.67
C SER A 55 -7.67 0.66 8.80
N PHE A 56 -8.52 1.08 9.72
CA PHE A 56 -8.56 2.45 10.23
C PHE A 56 -7.78 2.49 11.55
N TYR A 57 -6.69 3.26 11.57
CA TYR A 57 -5.89 3.48 12.78
C TYR A 57 -6.10 4.90 13.28
N SER A 58 -6.71 5.04 14.46
CA SER A 58 -7.00 6.34 15.06
C SER A 58 -5.73 7.14 15.34
N ILE A 59 -5.79 8.45 15.04
CA ILE A 59 -4.78 9.43 15.46
C ILE A 59 -4.78 9.65 16.99
N ASN A 60 -5.89 9.30 17.65
CA ASN A 60 -6.07 9.48 19.10
C ASN A 60 -5.56 8.30 19.93
N ARG A 61 -4.93 7.28 19.32
CA ARG A 61 -4.31 6.17 20.04
C ARG A 61 -3.29 6.68 21.07
N LYS A 62 -3.25 6.07 22.25
CA LYS A 62 -2.29 6.42 23.31
C LYS A 62 -0.87 6.09 22.87
N ASN A 63 -0.69 4.93 22.24
CA ASN A 63 0.57 4.47 21.67
C ASN A 63 0.29 3.44 20.56
N ASP A 64 1.35 2.97 19.91
CA ASP A 64 1.24 2.05 18.78
C ASP A 64 0.88 0.62 19.18
N SER A 65 0.84 0.26 20.48
CA SER A 65 0.41 -1.09 20.85
C SER A 65 -1.05 -1.35 20.48
N GLU A 66 -1.87 -0.29 20.44
CA GLU A 66 -3.28 -0.36 19.98
C GLU A 66 -3.41 -0.79 18.50
N LEU A 67 -2.37 -0.62 17.67
CA LEU A 67 -2.39 -1.07 16.26
C LEU A 67 -2.61 -2.59 16.15
N PHE A 68 -2.09 -3.35 17.11
CA PHE A 68 -2.12 -4.82 17.10
C PHE A 68 -3.37 -5.40 17.77
N GLU A 69 -4.21 -4.56 18.38
CA GLU A 69 -5.45 -4.97 19.05
C GLU A 69 -6.69 -4.81 18.15
N ASN A 70 -6.50 -4.26 16.94
CA ASN A 70 -7.59 -3.94 16.03
C ASN A 70 -8.18 -5.19 15.36
N LYS A 71 -9.33 -5.65 15.88
CA LYS A 71 -10.08 -6.81 15.35
C LYS A 71 -10.69 -6.59 13.96
N HIS A 72 -10.77 -5.35 13.49
CA HIS A 72 -11.31 -5.00 12.17
C HIS A 72 -10.23 -4.90 11.10
N ALA A 73 -8.96 -5.10 11.46
CA ALA A 73 -7.86 -5.09 10.50
C ALA A 73 -7.98 -6.27 9.53
N LYS A 74 -8.01 -5.96 8.23
CA LYS A 74 -8.09 -6.94 7.16
C LYS A 74 -6.68 -7.31 6.71
N LEU A 75 -6.34 -8.60 6.76
CA LEU A 75 -5.12 -9.11 6.14
C LEU A 75 -5.25 -8.98 4.61
N VAL A 76 -4.39 -8.18 4.01
CA VAL A 76 -4.39 -7.89 2.58
C VAL A 76 -3.22 -8.51 1.82
N PHE A 77 -2.21 -8.95 2.55
CA PHE A 77 -1.04 -9.64 2.00
C PHE A 77 -0.47 -10.57 3.07
N GLU A 78 -0.13 -11.80 2.68
CA GLU A 78 0.60 -12.77 3.50
C GLU A 78 1.58 -13.54 2.61
N GLY A 79 2.85 -13.50 2.98
CA GLY A 79 3.88 -14.30 2.34
C GLY A 79 4.26 -13.85 0.93
N ASN A 80 3.90 -14.64 -0.08
CA ASN A 80 4.17 -14.36 -1.49
C ASN A 80 2.89 -14.06 -2.30
N ASP A 81 1.74 -13.94 -1.64
CA ASP A 81 0.46 -13.75 -2.31
C ASP A 81 0.27 -12.31 -2.79
N ASN A 82 -0.04 -12.12 -4.07
CA ASN A 82 -0.43 -10.79 -4.55
C ASN A 82 -1.80 -10.40 -3.98
N GLY A 83 -1.80 -9.35 -3.15
CA GLY A 83 -2.98 -8.87 -2.46
C GLY A 83 -3.87 -8.01 -3.35
N LYS A 84 -5.16 -8.36 -3.43
CA LYS A 84 -6.19 -7.42 -3.91
C LYS A 84 -6.70 -6.61 -2.72
N ILE A 85 -6.53 -5.30 -2.83
CA ILE A 85 -7.01 -4.35 -1.84
C ILE A 85 -8.07 -3.47 -2.45
N LYS A 86 -8.94 -2.94 -1.60
CA LYS A 86 -9.92 -1.93 -1.98
C LYS A 86 -9.52 -0.65 -1.30
N THR A 87 -9.29 0.40 -2.07
CA THR A 87 -9.10 1.74 -1.52
C THR A 87 -10.38 2.53 -1.68
N GLU A 88 -10.76 3.21 -0.61
CA GLU A 88 -11.93 4.08 -0.56
C GLU A 88 -11.47 5.53 -0.33
N TYR A 89 -12.35 6.48 -0.61
CA TYR A 89 -12.15 7.90 -0.37
C TYR A 89 -11.91 8.13 1.12
N GLY A 90 -10.94 8.98 1.42
CA GLY A 90 -10.47 9.22 2.78
C GLY A 90 -9.19 8.45 3.09
N GLU A 91 -9.08 7.96 4.32
CA GLU A 91 -7.85 7.40 4.87
C GLU A 91 -7.73 5.89 4.62
N ASN A 92 -6.66 5.50 3.94
CA ASN A 92 -6.29 4.10 3.76
C ASN A 92 -5.04 3.83 4.59
N CYS A 93 -5.21 3.20 5.75
CA CYS A 93 -4.10 2.92 6.65
C CYS A 93 -3.61 1.48 6.50
N PHE A 94 -2.30 1.32 6.42
CA PHE A 94 -1.63 0.03 6.28
C PHE A 94 -0.66 -0.20 7.43
N LEU A 95 -0.63 -1.44 7.92
CA LEU A 95 0.33 -1.92 8.90
C LEU A 95 1.11 -3.08 8.28
N VAL A 96 2.39 -2.85 7.99
CA VAL A 96 3.33 -3.83 7.48
C VAL A 96 4.03 -4.48 8.67
N ILE A 97 4.02 -5.80 8.75
CA ILE A 97 4.66 -6.59 9.81
C ILE A 97 5.65 -7.56 9.17
N TYR A 98 6.83 -7.70 9.78
CA TYR A 98 7.84 -8.69 9.41
C TYR A 98 8.26 -9.52 10.62
N GLU A 99 8.20 -10.86 10.47
CA GLU A 99 8.50 -11.88 11.49
C GLU A 99 7.78 -11.69 12.84
N ASN A 100 6.62 -11.03 12.86
CA ASN A 100 5.93 -10.62 14.10
C ASN A 100 6.82 -9.84 15.09
N LYS A 101 7.91 -9.24 14.60
CA LYS A 101 8.90 -8.54 15.41
C LYS A 101 9.04 -7.08 15.00
N TYR A 102 8.96 -6.82 13.70
CA TYR A 102 9.11 -5.48 13.13
C TYR A 102 7.78 -5.00 12.58
N TYR A 103 7.52 -3.70 12.69
CA TYR A 103 6.33 -3.09 12.09
C TYR A 103 6.60 -1.72 11.48
N PHE A 104 5.76 -1.35 10.53
CA PHE A 104 5.68 0.00 10.00
C PHE A 104 4.23 0.33 9.64
N GLN A 105 3.76 1.51 10.03
CA GLN A 105 2.42 1.99 9.72
C GLN A 105 2.49 3.22 8.83
N PHE A 106 1.69 3.25 7.77
CA PHE A 106 1.51 4.44 6.93
C PHE A 106 0.04 4.65 6.58
N THR A 107 -0.30 5.87 6.20
CA THR A 107 -1.65 6.23 5.76
C THR A 107 -1.57 6.95 4.43
N GLN A 108 -2.37 6.51 3.46
CA GLN A 108 -2.58 7.26 2.23
C GLN A 108 -3.96 7.92 2.27
N ILE A 109 -4.01 9.23 2.00
CA ILE A 109 -5.28 9.90 1.76
C ILE A 109 -5.64 9.76 0.28
N CYS A 110 -6.82 9.20 0.01
CA CYS A 110 -7.39 9.10 -1.32
C CYS A 110 -8.50 10.14 -1.48
N THR A 111 -8.29 11.09 -2.38
CA THR A 111 -9.25 12.18 -2.68
C THR A 111 -10.20 11.83 -3.82
N ASN A 112 -10.04 10.67 -4.44
CA ASN A 112 -10.93 10.17 -5.47
C ASN A 112 -11.14 8.67 -5.29
N ASP A 113 -12.39 8.28 -5.07
CA ASP A 113 -12.82 6.89 -4.97
C ASP A 113 -12.52 6.11 -6.24
N ASN A 114 -12.36 6.76 -7.39
CA ASN A 114 -12.15 6.08 -8.67
C ASN A 114 -10.67 5.89 -9.07
N ASP A 115 -9.75 6.35 -8.24
CA ASP A 115 -8.32 6.15 -8.51
C ASP A 115 -7.92 4.69 -8.27
N TYR A 116 -7.11 4.16 -9.17
CA TYR A 116 -6.38 2.91 -8.97
C TYR A 116 -5.02 3.23 -8.35
N LYS A 117 -4.68 2.54 -7.27
CA LYS A 117 -3.37 2.69 -6.63
C LYS A 117 -2.57 1.39 -6.74
N LYS A 118 -1.28 1.52 -7.03
CA LYS A 118 -0.35 0.38 -6.98
C LYS A 118 0.61 0.63 -5.84
N TYR A 119 0.59 -0.26 -4.85
CA TYR A 119 1.50 -0.21 -3.71
C TYR A 119 2.62 -1.20 -3.98
N ASN A 120 3.80 -0.70 -4.34
CA ASN A 120 4.99 -1.52 -4.49
C ASN A 120 5.82 -1.36 -3.21
N LEU A 121 5.79 -2.37 -2.36
CA LEU A 121 6.50 -2.39 -1.10
C LEU A 121 7.70 -3.32 -1.20
N LYS A 122 8.84 -2.86 -0.72
CA LYS A 122 10.09 -3.61 -0.78
C LYS A 122 10.73 -3.61 0.60
N LEU A 123 10.92 -4.81 1.16
CA LEU A 123 11.63 -4.99 2.43
C LEU A 123 13.07 -5.41 2.17
N SER A 124 14.01 -4.79 2.86
CA SER A 124 15.43 -5.13 2.76
C SER A 124 16.15 -4.98 4.10
N LYS A 125 17.33 -5.61 4.21
CA LYS A 125 18.28 -5.31 5.28
C LYS A 125 19.29 -4.29 4.81
N ASN A 126 19.59 -3.30 5.66
CA ASN A 126 20.73 -2.42 5.45
C ASN A 126 22.04 -3.04 5.98
N LYS A 127 23.16 -2.33 5.80
CA LYS A 127 24.50 -2.79 6.22
C LYS A 127 24.62 -3.09 7.73
N ASN A 128 23.73 -2.52 8.55
CA ASN A 128 23.70 -2.70 10.00
C ASN A 128 22.64 -3.74 10.44
N ASN A 129 22.15 -4.58 9.52
CA ASN A 129 21.10 -5.56 9.73
C ASN A 129 19.75 -4.98 10.21
N ARG A 130 19.50 -3.69 9.98
CA ARG A 130 18.20 -3.07 10.27
C ARG A 130 17.25 -3.30 9.09
N ILE A 131 15.97 -3.49 9.40
CA ILE A 131 14.93 -3.76 8.40
C ILE A 131 14.42 -2.44 7.85
N LEU A 132 14.50 -2.26 6.53
CA LEU A 132 13.99 -1.11 5.83
C LEU A 132 12.74 -1.49 5.05
N LEU A 133 11.76 -0.58 5.03
CA LEU A 133 10.63 -0.58 4.12
C LEU A 133 10.82 0.54 3.10
N ASN A 134 10.90 0.15 1.84
CA ASN A 134 10.83 1.01 0.67
C ASN A 134 9.42 0.92 0.09
N ALA A 135 8.68 2.02 0.08
CA ALA A 135 7.35 2.09 -0.53
C ALA A 135 7.39 2.98 -1.76
N ASP A 136 6.87 2.47 -2.87
CA ASP A 136 6.59 3.21 -4.10
C ASP A 136 5.11 3.02 -4.45
N ILE A 137 4.31 4.03 -4.15
CA ILE A 137 2.86 4.02 -4.24
C ILE A 137 2.46 4.95 -5.37
N GLU A 138 1.93 4.37 -6.44
CA GLU A 138 1.52 5.09 -7.64
C GLU A 138 0.06 5.55 -7.54
N PRO A 139 -0.24 6.81 -7.92
CA PRO A 139 0.69 7.92 -8.14
C PRO A 139 1.13 8.59 -6.82
N GLY A 140 2.39 9.01 -6.73
CA GLY A 140 2.77 10.18 -5.94
C GLY A 140 3.30 9.97 -4.51
N MET A 141 3.56 8.75 -4.04
CA MET A 141 4.19 8.56 -2.72
C MET A 141 5.38 7.60 -2.81
N LYS A 142 6.58 8.08 -2.50
CA LYS A 142 7.78 7.25 -2.36
C LYS A 142 8.46 7.55 -1.04
N PHE A 143 8.81 6.52 -0.28
CA PHE A 143 9.59 6.68 0.95
C PHE A 143 10.43 5.44 1.26
N GLU A 144 11.52 5.68 1.97
CA GLU A 144 12.31 4.63 2.63
C GLU A 144 12.34 4.92 4.13
N ARG A 145 12.01 3.93 4.96
CA ARG A 145 12.05 4.06 6.43
C ARG A 145 12.49 2.76 7.09
N GLU A 146 13.16 2.88 8.23
CA GLU A 146 13.44 1.74 9.12
C GLU A 146 12.16 1.30 9.83
N MET A 147 11.96 -0.01 9.95
CA MET A 147 10.82 -0.59 10.69
C MET A 147 11.10 -0.57 12.19
N ASN A 148 10.05 -0.30 12.98
CA ASN A 148 10.12 -0.26 14.43
C ASN A 148 10.04 -1.67 15.03
N LEU A 149 10.56 -1.84 16.25
CA LEU A 149 10.34 -3.06 17.03
C LEU A 149 8.95 -3.05 17.67
N ILE A 150 8.18 -4.12 17.48
CA ILE A 150 6.85 -4.28 18.12
C ILE A 150 6.96 -4.21 19.65
N SER A 151 8.06 -4.72 20.22
CA SER A 151 8.32 -4.65 21.67
C SER A 151 8.39 -3.22 22.21
N GLU A 152 8.69 -2.24 21.36
CA GLU A 152 8.77 -0.83 21.74
C GLU A 152 7.46 -0.07 21.53
N SER A 153 6.45 -0.68 20.89
CA SER A 153 5.19 -0.02 20.49
C SER A 153 4.46 0.72 21.62
N LYS A 154 4.59 0.30 22.88
CA LYS A 154 4.00 1.00 24.04
C LYS A 154 4.60 2.38 24.29
N ASN A 155 5.83 2.59 23.86
CA ASN A 155 6.61 3.82 24.02
C ASN A 155 6.60 4.68 22.76
N LEU A 156 5.99 4.18 21.67
CA LEU A 156 5.92 4.85 20.38
C LEU A 156 4.49 5.30 20.11
N ARG A 157 4.35 6.45 19.48
CA ARG A 157 3.09 6.91 18.92
C ARG A 157 3.39 7.69 17.65
N CYS A 158 2.81 7.28 16.53
CA CYS A 158 3.10 7.92 15.25
C CYS A 158 1.95 8.84 14.78
N ASN A 159 2.21 10.15 14.65
CA ASN A 159 1.27 11.17 14.09
C ASN A 159 2.06 12.33 13.42
N GLY A 160 2.76 12.09 12.29
CA GLY A 160 3.58 13.09 11.60
C GLY A 160 3.19 13.31 10.13
N VAL A 161 3.81 14.27 9.44
CA VAL A 161 3.61 14.55 8.00
C VAL A 161 4.83 14.04 7.21
N ILE A 162 4.64 13.36 6.07
CA ILE A 162 5.76 12.92 5.19
C ILE A 162 6.05 13.96 4.13
N ASN A 163 4.98 14.49 3.54
CA ASN A 163 5.03 15.32 2.36
C ASN A 163 3.75 16.18 2.34
N GLU A 164 3.94 17.46 2.64
CA GLU A 164 2.88 18.47 2.68
C GLU A 164 2.26 18.70 1.29
N ASP A 165 3.05 18.60 0.22
CA ASP A 165 2.66 19.01 -1.14
C ASP A 165 1.59 18.12 -1.78
N ASN A 166 1.42 16.88 -1.28
CA ASN A 166 0.49 15.89 -1.84
C ASN A 166 -0.57 15.39 -0.82
N GLY A 167 -0.67 15.99 0.37
CA GLY A 167 -1.60 15.53 1.41
C GLY A 167 -1.24 14.15 1.98
N ILE A 168 0.05 13.90 2.17
CA ILE A 168 0.60 12.58 2.47
C ILE A 168 1.13 12.53 3.92
N PHE A 169 0.52 11.65 4.74
CA PHE A 169 0.82 11.48 6.17
C PHE A 169 1.52 10.12 6.44
N ASN A 170 2.76 10.12 6.95
CA ASN A 170 3.39 8.93 7.55
C ASN A 170 3.14 9.16 9.01
N GLY A 171 2.69 8.11 9.68
CA GLY A 171 3.20 7.98 11.01
C GLY A 171 4.73 7.98 10.98
N ILE A 172 5.40 9.05 11.42
CA ILE A 172 6.67 9.09 12.15
C ILE A 172 6.95 10.54 12.62
N GLU A 173 7.01 10.71 13.94
CA GLU A 173 8.23 11.13 14.64
C GLU A 173 8.20 10.44 16.01
N LEU A 174 9.31 9.82 16.42
CA LEU A 174 9.43 9.13 17.71
C LEU A 174 9.45 10.18 18.82
N ARG A 175 8.30 10.51 19.41
CA ARG A 175 8.32 10.99 20.79
C ARG A 175 8.39 9.76 21.68
N LYS A 176 9.61 9.42 22.10
CA LYS A 176 9.76 8.67 23.35
C LYS A 176 9.00 9.50 24.39
N ASN A 177 7.96 8.96 25.01
CA ASN A 177 7.31 9.67 26.11
C ASN A 177 8.42 9.96 27.14
N SER A 178 8.82 11.22 27.25
CA SER A 178 9.62 11.67 28.37
C SER A 178 8.72 11.56 29.59
N GLU A 179 9.07 10.62 30.49
CA GLU A 179 8.55 10.62 31.86
C GLU A 179 8.83 11.96 32.54
#